data_AF-A0A454VYM3-F1
#
_entry.id   AF-A0A454VYM3-F1
#
_cell.length_a   1.000
_cell.length_b   1.000
_cell.length_c   1.000
_cell.angle_alpha   90.00
_cell.angle_beta   90.00
_cell.angle_gamma   90.00
#
_symmetry.space_group_name_H-M   'P 1'
#
loop_
_entity.id
_entity.type
_entity.pdbx_description
1 polymer ?
#
loop_
_entity_poly.entity_id
_entity_poly.type
_entity_poly.pdbx_seq_one_letter_code
_entity_poly.pdbx_strand_id
1 'polypeptide(L)'
;MSALLVTAASVGRPAPLRLGPVTPEAYRAFLATRGGADGPSFLQVPAWARVKEGWCHQLVGWGPEGGEPTGVALGLLRPFPGTRRYFAYLPEGPVADWADPDLDGWLGPPLEHLRASGAFAV
;
A
#
# COMPACT_ATOMS: atom_id res chain seq x y z
N MET A 1 -14.66 33.28 -24.74
CA MET A 1 -14.63 31.92 -24.16
C MET A 1 -13.25 31.77 -23.50
N SER A 2 -13.11 32.20 -22.25
CA SER A 2 -11.83 32.13 -21.52
C SER A 2 -11.75 30.81 -20.77
N ALA A 3 -10.71 30.01 -21.06
CA ALA A 3 -10.39 28.81 -20.29
C ALA A 3 -9.63 29.23 -19.03
N LEU A 4 -10.22 29.02 -17.86
CA LEU A 4 -9.53 29.13 -16.58
C LEU A 4 -8.66 27.88 -16.42
N LEU A 5 -7.34 28.06 -16.54
CA LEU A 5 -6.35 27.11 -16.04
C LEU A 5 -6.41 27.16 -14.51
N VAL A 6 -7.08 26.17 -13.90
CA VAL A 6 -6.91 25.87 -12.48
C VAL A 6 -5.52 25.27 -12.34
N THR A 7 -4.56 26.09 -11.93
CA THR A 7 -3.31 25.59 -11.36
C THR A 7 -3.66 24.89 -10.05
N ALA A 8 -3.60 23.56 -10.04
CA ALA A 8 -3.58 22.81 -8.80
C ALA A 8 -2.42 23.34 -7.96
N ALA A 9 -2.73 23.95 -6.82
CA ALA A 9 -1.71 24.28 -5.84
C ALA A 9 -0.99 22.98 -5.48
N SER A 10 0.34 22.95 -5.58
CA SER A 10 1.10 21.84 -5.01
C SER A 10 0.84 21.85 -3.52
N VAL A 11 -0.02 20.94 -3.06
CA VAL A 11 -0.14 20.64 -1.64
C VAL A 11 1.26 20.20 -1.21
N GLY A 12 1.82 20.90 -0.22
CA GLY A 12 3.20 20.72 0.20
C GLY A 12 3.50 19.25 0.47
N ARG A 13 4.68 18.80 0.05
CA ARG A 13 5.18 17.44 0.26
C ARG A 13 4.78 16.97 1.67
N PRO A 14 3.98 15.89 1.82
CA PRO A 14 3.59 15.42 3.13
C PRO A 14 4.84 15.16 3.97
N ALA A 15 4.73 15.41 5.29
CA ALA A 15 5.78 15.09 6.25
C ALA A 15 6.31 13.67 6.01
N PRO A 16 7.61 13.40 6.26
CA PRO A 16 8.22 12.12 5.91
C PRO A 16 7.38 10.95 6.44
N LEU A 17 6.80 10.19 5.51
CA LEU A 17 5.97 9.04 5.84
C LEU A 17 6.89 7.92 6.31
N ARG A 18 6.71 7.47 7.55
CA ARG A 18 7.38 6.27 8.05
C ARG A 18 6.66 5.07 7.43
N LEU A 19 7.39 4.27 6.65
CA LEU A 19 6.91 2.96 6.20
C LEU A 19 7.55 1.87 7.05
N GLY A 20 6.75 0.88 7.45
CA GLY A 20 7.25 -0.24 8.24
C GLY A 20 6.32 -1.45 8.25
N PRO A 21 6.81 -2.60 8.76
CA PRO A 21 6.00 -3.78 8.96
C PRO A 21 4.90 -3.51 9.99
N VAL A 22 3.72 -4.07 9.77
CA VAL A 22 2.56 -3.95 10.66
C VAL A 22 2.09 -5.35 11.06
N THR A 23 1.69 -5.50 12.32
CA THR A 23 1.14 -6.78 12.80
C THR A 23 -0.22 -7.06 12.13
N PRO A 24 -0.62 -8.32 11.93
CA PRO A 24 -1.94 -8.64 11.40
C PRO A 24 -3.09 -8.00 12.21
N GLU A 25 -2.92 -7.84 13.52
CA GLU A 25 -3.90 -7.25 14.43
C GLU A 25 -4.06 -5.74 14.16
N ALA A 26 -2.96 -5.00 14.10
CA ALA A 26 -2.98 -3.57 13.80
C ALA A 26 -3.47 -3.31 12.37
N TYR A 27 -3.09 -4.16 11.41
CA TYR A 27 -3.58 -4.10 10.03
C TYR A 27 -5.10 -4.25 9.98
N ARG A 28 -5.66 -5.27 10.64
CA ARG A 28 -7.12 -5.47 10.71
C ARG A 28 -7.84 -4.33 11.41
N ALA A 29 -7.25 -3.79 12.49
CA ALA A 29 -7.80 -2.62 13.18
C ALA A 29 -7.88 -1.42 12.23
N PHE A 30 -6.84 -1.16 11.43
CA PHE A 30 -6.86 -0.11 10.41
C PHE A 30 -7.96 -0.38 9.36
N LEU A 31 -8.06 -1.59 8.80
CA LEU A 31 -9.09 -1.92 7.81
C LEU A 31 -10.51 -1.64 8.33
N ALA A 32 -10.77 -1.92 9.60
CA ALA A 32 -12.07 -1.69 10.22
C ALA A 32 -12.47 -0.20 10.29
N THR A 33 -11.50 0.72 10.21
CA THR A 33 -11.76 2.16 10.15
C THR A 33 -12.13 2.66 8.75
N ARG A 34 -11.88 1.87 7.70
CA ARG A 34 -12.06 2.24 6.29
C ARG A 34 -13.35 1.66 5.68
N GLY A 35 -14.47 1.74 6.39
CA GLY A 35 -15.76 1.24 5.90
C GLY A 35 -16.38 2.12 4.79
N GLY A 36 -17.32 1.56 4.02
CA GLY A 36 -18.08 2.27 2.98
C GLY A 36 -18.10 1.53 1.64
N ALA A 37 -18.65 2.18 0.60
CA ALA A 37 -18.68 1.63 -0.76
C ALA A 37 -17.26 1.41 -1.34
N ASP A 38 -16.30 2.23 -0.91
CA ASP A 38 -14.88 2.16 -1.29
C ASP A 38 -14.03 1.50 -0.18
N GLY A 39 -14.64 0.60 0.58
CA GLY A 39 -13.97 -0.12 1.66
C GLY A 39 -12.88 -1.07 1.16
N PRO A 40 -12.03 -1.58 2.07
CA PRO A 40 -10.92 -2.43 1.67
C PRO A 40 -11.40 -3.74 1.04
N SER A 41 -10.75 -4.14 -0.05
CA SER A 41 -10.99 -5.44 -0.67
C SER A 41 -10.78 -6.58 0.33
N PHE A 42 -11.61 -7.62 0.24
CA PHE A 42 -11.37 -8.87 0.94
C PHE A 42 -9.98 -9.42 0.66
N LEU A 43 -9.42 -9.20 -0.53
CA LEU A 43 -8.09 -9.69 -0.88
C LEU A 43 -6.95 -8.99 -0.13
N GLN A 44 -7.24 -7.86 0.53
CA GLN A 44 -6.29 -7.14 1.39
C GLN A 44 -6.31 -7.62 2.85
N VAL A 45 -7.18 -8.57 3.23
CA VAL A 45 -7.20 -9.06 4.63
C VAL A 45 -6.01 -9.99 4.92
N PRO A 46 -5.37 -9.91 6.11
CA PRO A 46 -4.23 -10.76 6.45
C PRO A 46 -4.49 -12.27 6.34
N ALA A 47 -5.73 -12.71 6.56
CA ALA A 47 -6.10 -14.12 6.40
C ALA A 47 -5.99 -14.62 4.95
N TRP A 48 -6.16 -13.74 3.96
CA TRP A 48 -5.98 -14.08 2.55
C TRP A 48 -4.53 -14.49 2.26
N ALA A 49 -3.56 -13.77 2.83
CA ALA A 49 -2.14 -14.11 2.68
C ALA A 49 -1.82 -15.54 3.15
N ARG A 50 -2.48 -16.01 4.20
CA ARG A 50 -2.25 -17.33 4.80
C ARG A 50 -2.68 -18.49 3.90
N VAL A 51 -3.62 -18.27 2.97
CA VAL A 51 -4.10 -19.32 2.06
C VAL A 51 -3.33 -19.37 0.73
N LYS A 52 -2.37 -18.47 0.50
CA LYS A 52 -1.61 -18.39 -0.75
C LYS A 52 -0.34 -19.24 -0.69
N GLU A 53 -0.49 -20.54 -0.90
CA GLU A 53 0.64 -21.48 -0.91
C GLU A 53 1.72 -21.11 -1.95
N GLY A 54 2.99 -21.21 -1.52
CA GLY A 54 4.15 -20.82 -2.32
C GLY A 54 4.29 -19.32 -2.54
N TRP A 55 3.54 -18.49 -1.83
CA TRP A 55 3.76 -17.04 -1.75
C TRP A 55 4.29 -16.69 -0.35
N CYS A 56 5.26 -15.78 -0.30
CA CYS A 56 5.58 -15.03 0.90
C CYS A 56 4.63 -13.82 0.98
N HIS A 57 4.51 -13.20 2.16
CA HIS A 57 3.71 -11.98 2.29
C HIS A 57 4.40 -10.94 3.17
N GLN A 58 4.07 -9.69 2.91
CA GLN A 58 4.45 -8.54 3.72
C GLN A 58 3.17 -7.75 4.04
N LEU A 59 3.00 -7.42 5.31
CA LEU A 59 1.99 -6.46 5.76
C LEU A 59 2.75 -5.18 6.12
N VAL A 60 2.51 -4.12 5.38
CA VAL A 60 3.16 -2.82 5.61
C VAL A 60 2.12 -1.74 5.80
N GLY A 61 2.49 -0.73 6.57
CA GLY A 61 1.72 0.49 6.76
C GLY A 61 2.63 1.70 6.64
N TRP A 62 2.05 2.82 6.26
CA TRP A 62 2.72 4.10 6.23
C TRP A 62 1.83 5.21 6.78
N GLY A 63 2.47 6.24 7.32
CA GLY A 63 1.79 7.37 7.95
C GLY A 63 2.77 8.35 8.57
N PRO A 64 2.26 9.40 9.23
CA PRO A 64 3.09 10.37 9.93
C PRO A 64 3.88 9.70 11.07
N GLU A 65 5.05 10.24 11.38
CA GLU A 65 5.89 9.75 12.48
C GLU A 65 5.16 9.83 13.83
N GLY A 66 5.11 8.71 14.57
CA GLY A 66 4.44 8.62 15.87
C GLY A 66 2.92 8.62 15.82
N GLY A 67 2.31 8.61 14.63
CA GLY A 67 0.86 8.51 14.43
C GLY A 67 0.40 7.13 13.97
N GLU A 68 -0.93 6.97 13.89
CA GLU A 68 -1.55 5.81 13.26
C GLU A 68 -1.24 5.78 11.75
N PRO A 69 -1.15 4.58 11.13
CA PRO A 69 -0.96 4.48 9.69
C PRO A 69 -2.13 5.15 8.97
N THR A 70 -1.81 5.89 7.90
CA THR A 70 -2.80 6.48 7.00
C THR A 70 -3.14 5.54 5.85
N GLY A 71 -2.23 4.64 5.49
CA GLY A 71 -2.45 3.59 4.49
C GLY A 71 -1.77 2.28 4.88
N VAL A 72 -2.27 1.18 4.31
CA VAL A 72 -1.70 -0.16 4.48
C VAL A 72 -1.71 -0.95 3.18
N ALA A 73 -0.82 -1.92 3.06
CA ALA A 73 -0.74 -2.82 1.93
C ALA A 73 -0.39 -4.24 2.35
N LEU A 74 -1.16 -5.20 1.82
CA LEU A 74 -0.79 -6.61 1.80
C LEU A 74 -0.11 -6.89 0.46
N GLY A 75 1.21 -7.05 0.49
CA GLY A 75 2.01 -7.51 -0.63
C GLY A 75 2.19 -9.03 -0.60
N LEU A 76 1.85 -9.71 -1.69
CA LEU A 76 2.17 -11.13 -1.91
C LEU A 76 3.39 -11.24 -2.81
N LEU A 77 4.41 -12.00 -2.39
CA LEU A 77 5.66 -12.15 -3.11
C LEU A 77 5.83 -13.62 -3.56
N ARG A 78 5.85 -13.86 -4.88
CA ARG A 78 6.16 -15.16 -5.47
C ARG A 78 7.66 -15.23 -5.79
N PRO A 79 8.43 -16.12 -5.16
CA PRO A 79 9.83 -16.30 -5.51
C PRO A 79 9.99 -16.74 -6.97
N PHE A 80 10.93 -16.14 -7.69
CA PHE A 80 11.27 -16.58 -9.05
C PHE A 80 12.38 -17.65 -9.01
N PRO A 81 12.13 -18.88 -9.51
CA PRO A 81 13.06 -20.00 -9.36
C PRO A 81 14.48 -19.69 -9.82
N GLY A 82 15.47 -20.13 -9.05
CA GLY A 82 16.89 -19.94 -9.37
C GLY A 82 17.44 -18.53 -9.16
N THR A 83 16.67 -17.62 -8.55
CA THR A 83 17.09 -16.23 -8.30
C THR A 83 16.76 -15.79 -6.87
N ARG A 84 17.20 -14.58 -6.50
CA ARG A 84 16.78 -13.88 -5.26
C ARG A 84 15.69 -12.82 -5.53
N ARG A 85 14.94 -12.95 -6.64
CA ARG A 85 13.96 -11.97 -7.10
C ARG A 85 12.54 -12.50 -6.89
N TYR A 86 11.58 -11.56 -6.79
CA TYR A 86 10.18 -11.87 -6.56
C TYR A 86 9.28 -11.22 -7.62
N PHE A 87 8.21 -11.90 -8.02
CA PHE A 87 7.03 -11.23 -8.57
C PHE A 87 6.16 -10.79 -7.39
N ALA A 88 5.96 -9.49 -7.22
CA ALA A 88 5.07 -8.98 -6.20
C ALA A 88 3.65 -8.80 -6.78
N TYR A 89 2.66 -8.88 -5.91
CA TYR A 89 1.26 -8.68 -6.27
C TYR A 89 0.54 -7.98 -5.10
N LEU A 90 -0.13 -6.87 -5.41
CA LEU A 90 -0.98 -6.10 -4.51
C LEU A 90 -2.45 -6.33 -4.88
N PRO A 91 -3.10 -7.40 -4.38
CA PRO A 91 -4.43 -7.76 -4.82
C PRO A 91 -5.48 -6.72 -4.41
N GLU A 92 -5.98 -5.95 -5.37
CA GLU A 92 -6.95 -4.86 -5.15
C GLU A 92 -6.52 -3.90 -4.03
N GLY A 93 -5.20 -3.71 -3.91
CA GLY A 93 -4.59 -2.80 -2.96
C GLY A 93 -3.71 -1.77 -3.66
N PRO A 94 -3.07 -0.88 -2.89
CA PRO A 94 -3.17 -0.76 -1.43
C PRO A 94 -4.53 -0.27 -0.92
N VAL A 95 -4.71 -0.34 0.40
CA VAL A 95 -5.77 0.42 1.09
C VAL A 95 -5.24 1.82 1.34
N ALA A 96 -5.61 2.73 0.44
CA ALA A 96 -5.15 4.12 0.35
C ALA A 96 -6.33 5.03 0.01
N ASP A 97 -6.12 6.35 0.07
CA ASP A 97 -7.07 7.31 -0.48
C ASP A 97 -6.89 7.41 -2.00
N TRP A 98 -7.73 6.67 -2.74
CA TRP A 98 -7.71 6.66 -4.20
C TRP A 98 -8.35 7.89 -4.85
N ALA A 99 -9.01 8.75 -4.06
CA ALA A 99 -9.59 10.00 -4.53
C ALA A 99 -8.62 11.18 -4.38
N ASP A 100 -7.50 11.00 -3.67
CA ASP A 100 -6.47 12.02 -3.51
C ASP A 100 -5.81 12.34 -4.87
N PRO A 101 -5.76 13.63 -5.28
CA PRO A 101 -5.09 14.02 -6.51
C PRO A 101 -3.58 13.75 -6.52
N ASP A 102 -2.93 13.62 -5.35
CA ASP A 102 -1.51 13.24 -5.23
C ASP A 102 -1.37 11.73 -4.95
N LEU A 103 -1.86 10.91 -5.88
CA LEU A 103 -1.85 9.46 -5.75
C LEU A 103 -0.41 8.88 -5.67
N ASP A 104 0.57 9.55 -6.25
CA ASP A 104 1.98 9.14 -6.18
C ASP A 104 2.49 9.14 -4.72
N GLY A 105 2.02 10.06 -3.88
CA GLY A 105 2.31 10.09 -2.45
C GLY A 105 1.81 8.85 -1.70
N TRP A 106 0.75 8.21 -2.20
CA TRP A 106 0.16 7.00 -1.63
C TRP A 106 0.79 5.72 -2.18
N LEU A 107 1.13 5.69 -3.48
CA LEU A 107 1.65 4.50 -4.16
C LEU A 107 3.17 4.36 -4.08
N GLY A 108 3.91 5.48 -4.04
CA GLY A 108 5.36 5.49 -4.01
C GLY A 108 5.95 4.63 -2.88
N PRO A 109 5.60 4.88 -1.61
CA PRO A 109 6.18 4.15 -0.47
C PRO A 109 6.03 2.62 -0.55
N PRO A 110 4.84 2.02 -0.73
CA PRO A 110 4.73 0.56 -0.81
C PRO A 110 5.43 -0.03 -2.04
N LEU A 111 5.41 0.66 -3.19
CA LEU A 111 6.11 0.19 -4.39
C LEU A 111 7.64 0.22 -4.23
N GLU A 112 8.18 1.26 -3.62
CA GLU A 112 9.61 1.35 -3.28
C GLU A 112 10.02 0.26 -2.30
N HIS A 113 9.19 -0.03 -1.28
CA HIS A 113 9.44 -1.10 -0.33
C HIS A 113 9.49 -2.49 -1.00
N LEU A 114 8.54 -2.77 -1.91
CA LEU A 114 8.52 -4.03 -2.66
C LEU A 114 9.73 -4.16 -3.59
N ARG A 115 10.10 -3.09 -4.29
CA ARG A 115 11.32 -3.05 -5.12
C ARG A 115 12.58 -3.31 -4.30
N ALA A 116 12.70 -2.66 -3.13
CA ALA A 116 13.81 -2.87 -2.20
C ALA A 116 13.85 -4.30 -1.64
N SER A 117 12.69 -4.96 -1.50
CA SER A 117 12.57 -6.36 -1.13
C SER A 117 12.97 -7.34 -2.26
N GLY A 118 13.34 -6.83 -3.44
CA GLY A 118 13.76 -7.65 -4.58
C GLY A 118 12.65 -7.95 -5.59
N ALA A 119 11.50 -7.29 -5.49
CA ALA A 119 10.46 -7.40 -6.51
C ALA A 119 10.95 -6.82 -7.85
N PHE A 120 10.82 -7.60 -8.93
CA PHE A 120 11.15 -7.14 -10.29
C PHE A 120 9.92 -6.57 -11.03
N ALA A 121 8.72 -6.94 -10.59
CA ALA A 121 7.44 -6.44 -11.05
C ALA A 121 6.45 -6.48 -9.87
N VAL A 122 5.44 -5.62 -9.94
CA VAL A 122 4.31 -5.50 -9.00
C VAL A 122 3.02 -5.48 -9.80
#